data_AF-A0A7S1C7H1-F1
#
_entry.id   AF-A0A7S1C7H1-F1
#
_cell.length_a   1.000
_cell.length_b   1.000
_cell.length_c   1.000
_cell.angle_alpha   90.00
_cell.angle_beta   90.00
_cell.angle_gamma   90.00
#
_symmetry.space_group_name_H-M   'P 1'
#
loop_
_entity.id
_entity.type
_entity.pdbx_description
1 polymer ?
#
loop_
_entity_poly.entity_id
_entity_poly.type
_entity_poly.pdbx_seq_one_letter_code
_entity_poly.pdbx_strand_id
1 'polypeptide(L)'
;EAHRLKNPRSKLYRMLCPPKGEDESYALGTRFLLTGTPVQNNMAELWALLHFVAPQTFTDEDAFVAHFQPPRGGRGGRGSASYSALHPEDLHALLRPLLLRRTFDDVDVGLPPLTEVVVHCGMSKLQKKWYRGVLAGNTDALSSAVPRGLMNVVLQLRKVCN
;
A
#
# COMPACT_ATOMS: atom_id res chain seq x y z
N GLU A 1 -8.16 -4.65 -12.09
CA GLU A 1 -8.15 -4.58 -10.62
C GLU A 1 -8.06 -3.14 -10.14
N ALA A 2 -8.83 -2.80 -9.10
CA ALA A 2 -8.90 -1.43 -8.59
C ALA A 2 -7.60 -0.93 -7.95
N HIS A 3 -6.60 -1.81 -7.71
CA HIS A 3 -5.29 -1.38 -7.23
C HIS A 3 -4.63 -0.33 -8.14
N ARG A 4 -4.96 -0.30 -9.44
CA ARG A 4 -4.43 0.68 -10.41
C ARG A 4 -5.00 2.10 -10.21
N LEU A 5 -6.11 2.22 -9.49
CA LEU A 5 -6.82 3.47 -9.23
C LEU A 5 -6.48 4.06 -7.86
N LYS A 6 -5.53 3.46 -7.14
CA LYS A 6 -5.05 3.95 -5.83
C LYS A 6 -4.32 5.29 -5.89
N ASN A 7 -3.92 5.73 -7.08
CA ASN A 7 -3.26 7.02 -7.28
C ASN A 7 -4.19 7.97 -8.08
N PRO A 8 -4.77 9.01 -7.45
CA PRO A 8 -5.68 9.95 -8.10
C PRO A 8 -4.95 10.83 -9.14
N ARG A 9 -3.63 10.91 -9.07
CA ARG A 9 -2.79 11.63 -10.05
C ARG A 9 -2.46 10.80 -11.29
N SER A 10 -2.82 9.51 -11.30
CA SER A 10 -2.56 8.66 -12.47
C SER A 10 -3.42 9.09 -13.66
N LYS A 11 -2.87 8.98 -14.87
CA LYS A 11 -3.60 9.30 -16.10
C LYS A 11 -4.89 8.48 -16.21
N LEU A 12 -4.82 7.20 -15.84
CA LEU A 12 -5.97 6.30 -15.84
C LEU A 12 -7.10 6.81 -14.92
N TYR A 13 -6.75 7.23 -13.70
CA TYR A 13 -7.73 7.75 -12.76
C TYR A 13 -8.43 9.00 -13.31
N ARG A 14 -7.66 9.98 -13.80
CA ARG A 14 -8.21 11.25 -14.32
C ARG A 14 -9.09 11.06 -15.56
N MET A 15 -8.74 10.11 -16.44
CA MET A 15 -9.58 9.81 -17.60
C MET A 15 -10.93 9.21 -17.19
N LEU A 16 -10.96 8.34 -16.17
CA LEU A 16 -12.20 7.65 -15.74
C LEU A 16 -13.03 8.44 -14.71
N CYS A 17 -12.38 9.36 -13.98
CA CYS A 17 -12.98 10.24 -12.99
C CYS A 17 -12.40 11.66 -13.17
N PRO A 18 -12.78 12.37 -14.24
CA PRO A 18 -12.28 13.71 -14.51
C PRO A 18 -12.70 14.70 -13.42
N PRO A 19 -11.86 15.71 -13.13
CA PRO A 19 -12.25 16.86 -12.30
C PRO A 19 -13.45 17.60 -12.90
N LYS A 20 -14.24 18.25 -12.04
CA LYS A 20 -15.36 19.09 -12.48
C LYS A 20 -14.86 20.18 -13.44
N GLY A 21 -15.43 20.24 -14.64
CA GLY A 21 -15.08 21.22 -15.67
C GLY A 21 -14.04 20.76 -16.69
N GLU A 22 -13.56 19.52 -16.61
CA GLU A 22 -12.76 18.88 -17.67
C GLU A 22 -13.64 18.04 -18.62
N ASP A 23 -13.01 17.41 -19.62
CA ASP A 23 -13.68 16.54 -20.58
C ASP A 23 -14.29 15.29 -19.90
N GLU A 24 -15.61 15.26 -19.81
CA GLU A 24 -16.39 14.18 -19.20
C GLU A 24 -16.76 13.05 -20.20
N SER A 25 -16.15 13.00 -21.38
CA SER A 25 -16.44 11.99 -22.42
C SER A 25 -16.32 10.54 -21.95
N TYR A 26 -15.47 10.28 -20.94
CA TYR A 26 -15.26 8.96 -20.35
C TYR A 26 -15.84 8.83 -18.93
N ALA A 27 -16.67 9.78 -18.49
CA ALA A 27 -17.27 9.77 -17.17
C ALA A 27 -18.22 8.57 -17.02
N LEU A 28 -17.96 7.73 -16.02
CA LEU A 28 -18.78 6.55 -15.73
C LEU A 28 -19.95 6.92 -14.81
N GLY A 29 -21.16 6.51 -15.18
CA GLY A 29 -22.37 6.68 -14.39
C GLY A 29 -22.41 5.79 -13.14
N THR A 30 -22.26 4.47 -13.30
CA THR A 30 -22.19 3.52 -12.17
C THR A 30 -20.80 2.88 -12.12
N ARG A 31 -20.19 2.85 -10.94
CA ARG A 31 -18.78 2.45 -10.74
C ARG A 31 -18.71 1.31 -9.73
N PHE A 32 -18.20 0.17 -10.16
CA PHE A 32 -17.90 -0.97 -9.30
C PHE A 32 -16.40 -1.25 -9.30
N LEU A 33 -15.83 -1.38 -8.11
CA LEU A 33 -14.41 -1.67 -7.93
C LEU A 33 -14.21 -3.08 -7.39
N LEU A 34 -13.43 -3.88 -8.12
CA LEU A 34 -13.01 -5.21 -7.69
C LEU A 34 -11.52 -5.16 -7.28
N THR A 35 -11.25 -5.52 -6.03
CA THR A 35 -9.89 -5.59 -5.46
C THR A 35 -9.83 -6.68 -4.41
N GLY A 36 -8.79 -7.51 -4.46
CA GLY A 36 -8.53 -8.51 -3.42
C GLY A 36 -8.07 -7.90 -2.10
N THR A 37 -7.51 -6.68 -2.13
CA THR A 37 -6.94 -5.99 -0.97
C THR A 37 -7.27 -4.49 -1.04
N PRO A 38 -8.45 -4.07 -0.53
CA PRO A 38 -8.90 -2.69 -0.65
C PRO A 38 -8.01 -1.70 0.11
N VAL A 39 -7.43 -2.12 1.23
CA VAL A 39 -6.55 -1.30 2.08
C VAL A 39 -5.18 -1.98 2.13
N GLN A 40 -4.18 -1.48 1.39
CA GLN A 40 -2.82 -2.04 1.49
C GLN A 40 -1.83 -1.11 2.18
N ASN A 41 -1.83 0.22 1.95
CA ASN A 41 -0.67 1.03 2.35
C ASN A 41 -0.95 2.34 3.11
N ASN A 42 -1.97 3.13 2.74
CA ASN A 42 -2.21 4.44 3.37
C ASN A 42 -3.67 4.93 3.20
N MET A 43 -4.06 5.93 4.00
CA MET A 43 -5.40 6.52 3.96
C MET A 43 -5.70 7.27 2.66
N ALA A 44 -4.68 7.81 1.97
CA ALA A 44 -4.84 8.49 0.69
C ALA A 44 -5.26 7.52 -0.45
N GLU A 45 -4.70 6.30 -0.47
CA GLU A 45 -5.11 5.25 -1.41
C GLU A 45 -6.56 4.84 -1.18
N LEU A 46 -6.98 4.73 0.08
CA LEU A 46 -8.36 4.42 0.44
C LEU A 46 -9.29 5.55 -0.02
N TRP A 47 -8.93 6.80 0.29
CA TRP A 47 -9.68 7.96 -0.18
C TRP A 47 -9.81 7.97 -1.70
N ALA A 48 -8.74 7.69 -2.44
CA ALA A 48 -8.79 7.66 -3.91
C ALA A 48 -9.80 6.64 -4.43
N LEU A 49 -9.89 5.46 -3.82
CA LEU A 49 -10.89 4.45 -4.19
C LEU A 49 -12.32 4.89 -3.83
N LEU A 50 -12.50 5.52 -2.67
CA LEU A 50 -13.81 6.02 -2.22
C LEU A 50 -14.29 7.21 -3.06
N HIS A 51 -13.44 8.18 -3.32
CA HIS A 51 -13.67 9.28 -4.26
C HIS A 51 -13.99 8.74 -5.65
N PHE A 52 -13.28 7.71 -6.11
CA PHE A 52 -13.57 7.13 -7.41
C PHE A 52 -14.99 6.57 -7.48
N VAL A 53 -15.49 5.91 -6.43
CA VAL A 53 -16.87 5.37 -6.41
C VAL A 53 -17.91 6.46 -6.19
N ALA A 54 -17.65 7.40 -5.28
CA ALA A 54 -18.59 8.44 -4.86
C ALA A 54 -17.91 9.82 -4.80
N PRO A 55 -17.62 10.45 -5.95
CA PRO A 55 -16.84 11.70 -6.03
C PRO A 55 -17.56 12.91 -5.41
N GLN A 56 -18.89 12.83 -5.21
CA GLN A 56 -19.66 13.91 -4.58
C GLN A 56 -19.61 13.84 -3.04
N THR A 57 -19.31 12.67 -2.48
CA THR A 57 -19.25 12.46 -1.02
C THR A 57 -17.84 12.66 -0.50
N PHE A 58 -16.84 12.16 -1.22
CA PHE A 58 -15.43 12.27 -0.87
C PHE A 58 -14.78 13.29 -1.79
N THR A 59 -14.71 14.55 -1.36
CA THR A 59 -14.20 15.66 -2.19
C THR A 59 -12.79 16.10 -1.80
N ASP A 60 -12.45 15.98 -0.52
CA ASP A 60 -11.19 16.49 0.04
C ASP A 60 -10.35 15.33 0.60
N GLU A 61 -9.18 15.13 -0.01
CA GLU A 61 -8.19 14.12 0.41
C GLU A 61 -7.57 14.49 1.76
N ASP A 62 -7.19 15.75 1.94
CA ASP A 62 -6.46 16.22 3.11
C ASP A 62 -7.35 16.17 4.36
N ALA A 63 -8.62 16.57 4.23
CA ALA A 63 -9.60 16.48 5.31
C ALA A 63 -9.84 15.02 5.72
N PHE A 64 -9.98 14.11 4.76
CA PHE A 64 -10.17 12.68 5.02
C PHE A 64 -8.95 12.08 5.72
N VAL A 65 -7.74 12.37 5.22
CA VAL A 65 -6.49 11.88 5.80
C VAL A 65 -6.28 12.47 7.20
N ALA A 66 -6.54 13.75 7.43
CA ALA A 66 -6.42 14.37 8.75
C ALA A 66 -7.40 13.76 9.78
N HIS A 67 -8.59 13.38 9.35
CA HIS A 67 -9.62 12.81 10.22
C HIS A 67 -9.36 11.34 10.59
N PHE A 68 -8.85 10.54 9.64
CA PHE A 68 -8.70 9.08 9.84
C PHE A 68 -7.25 8.61 10.03
N GLN A 69 -6.24 9.42 9.74
CA GLN A 69 -4.84 9.01 9.90
C GLN A 69 -4.40 9.20 11.37
N PRO A 70 -3.85 8.14 12.01
CA PRO A 70 -3.31 8.29 13.34
C PRO A 70 -2.15 9.30 13.35
N PRO A 71 -2.03 10.13 14.41
CA PRO A 71 -0.89 11.01 14.56
C PRO A 71 0.40 10.18 14.45
N ARG A 72 1.35 10.67 13.65
CA ARG A 72 2.65 10.01 13.45
C ARG A 72 3.51 10.14 14.71
N GLY A 73 3.14 9.43 15.77
CA GLY A 73 3.89 9.30 17.01
C GLY A 73 3.79 7.86 17.50
N GLY A 74 4.85 7.07 17.31
CA GLY A 74 4.97 5.76 17.97
C GLY A 74 5.15 4.53 17.09
N ARG A 75 6.00 4.56 16.06
CA ARG A 75 6.59 3.33 15.51
C ARG A 75 7.76 2.78 16.35
N GLY A 76 7.84 3.12 17.65
CA GLY A 76 9.04 2.81 18.45
C GLY A 76 8.91 2.86 19.97
N GLY A 77 7.73 2.82 20.57
CA GLY A 77 7.64 2.90 22.03
C GLY A 77 6.46 2.11 22.60
N ARG A 78 6.76 0.99 23.28
CA ARG A 78 5.87 0.46 24.32
C ARG A 78 5.84 1.51 25.43
N GLY A 79 4.87 2.42 25.38
CA GLY A 79 4.80 3.51 26.35
C GLY A 79 3.60 4.41 26.12
N SER A 80 2.51 4.07 26.79
CA SER A 80 1.49 4.99 27.33
C SER A 80 1.44 6.41 26.74
N ALA A 81 0.76 6.56 25.60
CA ALA A 81 0.16 7.83 25.20
C ALA A 81 -1.26 7.53 24.73
N SER A 82 -2.23 8.16 25.41
CA SER A 82 -3.67 8.07 25.22
C SER A 82 -4.09 7.81 23.76
N TYR A 83 -4.63 6.61 23.49
CA TYR A 83 -5.24 6.18 22.21
C TYR A 83 -6.57 6.92 21.92
N SER A 84 -6.72 8.19 22.33
CA SER A 84 -8.02 8.88 22.42
C SER A 84 -8.50 9.61 21.16
N ALA A 85 -8.00 9.28 19.97
CA ALA A 85 -8.51 9.89 18.73
C ALA A 85 -8.49 8.92 17.53
N LEU A 86 -8.46 7.62 17.81
CA LEU A 86 -8.71 6.62 16.79
C LEU A 86 -10.22 6.43 16.74
N HIS A 87 -10.82 6.74 15.59
CA HIS A 87 -12.21 6.36 15.28
C HIS A 87 -12.25 5.21 14.25
N PRO A 88 -11.75 3.99 14.55
CA PRO A 88 -11.87 2.85 13.63
C PRO A 88 -13.34 2.50 13.37
N GLU A 89 -14.19 2.67 14.39
CA GLU A 89 -15.62 2.41 14.30
C GLU A 89 -16.31 3.34 13.30
N ASP A 90 -15.93 4.62 13.27
CA ASP A 90 -16.51 5.59 12.33
C ASP A 90 -16.05 5.30 10.89
N LEU A 91 -14.78 4.89 10.71
CA LEU A 91 -14.30 4.45 9.41
C LEU A 91 -15.01 3.16 8.97
N HIS A 92 -15.20 2.19 9.85
CA HIS A 92 -15.95 0.98 9.55
C HIS A 92 -17.41 1.28 9.21
N ALA A 93 -18.07 2.18 9.94
CA ALA A 93 -19.44 2.60 9.66
C ALA A 93 -19.56 3.26 8.28
N LEU A 94 -18.59 4.11 7.92
CA LEU A 94 -18.50 4.77 6.62
C LEU A 94 -18.25 3.76 5.47
N LEU A 95 -17.40 2.76 5.69
CA LEU A 95 -17.07 1.75 4.68
C LEU A 95 -18.16 0.72 4.48
N ARG A 96 -18.92 0.37 5.53
CA ARG A 96 -19.94 -0.69 5.51
C ARG A 96 -20.94 -0.62 4.34
N PRO A 97 -21.52 0.54 3.97
CA PRO A 97 -22.42 0.62 2.82
C PRO A 97 -21.70 0.58 1.46
N LEU A 98 -20.40 0.89 1.41
CA LEU A 98 -19.63 1.03 0.16
C LEU A 98 -18.78 -0.20 -0.16
N LEU A 99 -18.51 -1.04 0.84
CA LEU A 99 -17.54 -2.13 0.77
C LEU A 99 -18.20 -3.44 1.19
N LEU A 100 -18.40 -4.32 0.20
CA LEU A 100 -18.73 -5.71 0.44
C LEU A 100 -17.42 -6.50 0.55
N ARG A 101 -17.05 -6.87 1.79
CA ARG A 101 -15.90 -7.75 2.06
C ARG A 101 -16.40 -9.04 2.68
N ARG A 102 -15.94 -10.15 2.12
CA ARG A 102 -16.07 -11.48 2.70
C ARG A 102 -14.68 -11.97 3.11
N THR A 103 -14.59 -12.54 4.28
CA THR A 103 -13.42 -13.26 4.77
C THR A 103 -13.53 -14.73 4.41
N PHE A 104 -12.43 -15.46 4.56
CA PHE A 104 -12.41 -16.90 4.32
C PHE A 104 -13.43 -17.64 5.20
N ASP A 105 -13.54 -17.22 6.47
CA ASP A 105 -14.48 -17.77 7.45
C ASP A 105 -15.94 -17.57 7.03
N ASP A 106 -16.25 -16.47 6.32
CA ASP A 106 -17.62 -16.17 5.84
C ASP A 106 -18.07 -17.06 4.67
N VAL A 107 -17.13 -17.72 3.98
CA VAL A 107 -17.42 -18.48 2.73
C VAL A 107 -17.49 -20.00 3.00
N ASP A 108 -17.08 -20.46 4.19
CA ASP A 108 -17.12 -21.86 4.70
C ASP A 108 -17.00 -22.93 3.60
N VAL A 109 -15.82 -22.97 2.96
CA VAL A 109 -15.56 -23.81 1.77
C VAL A 109 -15.00 -25.19 2.15
N GLY A 110 -14.93 -25.53 3.44
CA GLY A 110 -14.35 -26.80 3.92
C GLY A 110 -12.86 -26.97 3.59
N LEU A 111 -12.12 -25.87 3.41
CA LEU A 111 -10.71 -25.87 3.07
C LEU A 111 -9.83 -26.08 4.33
N PRO A 112 -8.68 -26.78 4.21
CA PRO A 112 -7.77 -26.94 5.34
C PRO A 112 -7.16 -25.59 5.78
N PRO A 113 -6.74 -25.48 7.05
CA PRO A 113 -6.18 -24.24 7.57
C PRO A 113 -4.86 -23.86 6.88
N LEU A 114 -4.68 -22.58 6.61
CA LEU A 114 -3.43 -22.05 6.05
C LEU A 114 -2.32 -22.16 7.11
N THR A 115 -1.24 -22.88 6.77
CA THR A 115 -0.03 -22.96 7.60
C THR A 115 1.10 -22.22 6.91
N GLU A 116 1.63 -21.17 7.55
CA GLU A 116 2.79 -20.42 7.09
C GLU A 116 4.03 -20.84 7.89
N VAL A 117 5.09 -21.27 7.19
CA VAL A 117 6.35 -21.70 7.82
C VAL A 117 7.48 -20.80 7.35
N VAL A 118 8.07 -20.07 8.28
CA VAL A 118 9.24 -19.22 8.01
C VAL A 118 10.52 -20.03 8.20
N VAL A 119 11.22 -20.32 7.10
CA VAL A 119 12.51 -21.02 7.12
C VAL A 119 13.64 -19.99 7.11
N HIS A 120 14.41 -19.95 8.20
CA HIS A 120 15.58 -19.07 8.30
C HIS A 120 16.78 -19.69 7.57
N CYS A 121 17.26 -19.01 6.53
CA CYS A 121 18.43 -19.42 5.76
C CYS A 121 19.67 -18.60 6.16
N GLY A 122 20.80 -19.28 6.38
CA GLY A 122 22.08 -18.62 6.59
C GLY A 122 22.71 -18.18 5.26
N MET A 123 23.37 -17.02 5.24
CA MET A 123 24.14 -16.58 4.07
C MET A 123 25.38 -17.46 3.85
N SER A 124 25.65 -17.80 2.58
CA SER A 124 26.91 -18.44 2.18
C SER A 124 28.12 -17.52 2.40
N LYS A 125 29.33 -18.09 2.37
CA LYS A 125 30.58 -17.32 2.51
C LYS A 125 30.70 -16.21 1.46
N LEU A 126 30.28 -16.49 0.23
CA LEU A 126 30.31 -15.55 -0.88
C LEU A 126 29.27 -14.42 -0.69
N GLN A 127 28.04 -14.76 -0.32
CA GLN A 127 27.00 -13.77 -0.02
C GLN A 127 27.43 -12.84 1.12
N LYS A 128 28.02 -13.36 2.20
CA LYS A 128 28.56 -12.52 3.30
C LYS A 128 29.63 -11.54 2.83
N LYS A 129 30.52 -11.96 1.90
CA LYS A 129 31.55 -11.09 1.32
C LYS A 129 30.92 -9.94 0.53
N TRP A 130 29.99 -10.25 -0.37
CA TRP A 130 29.30 -9.24 -1.18
C TRP A 130 28.40 -8.34 -0.33
N TYR A 131 27.71 -8.89 0.66
CA TYR A 131 26.84 -8.13 1.56
C TYR A 131 27.63 -7.06 2.31
N ARG A 132 28.80 -7.42 2.87
CA ARG A 132 29.72 -6.45 3.49
C ARG A 132 30.27 -5.44 2.47
N GLY A 133 30.57 -5.85 1.25
CA GLY A 133 31.04 -4.96 0.19
C GLY A 133 30.03 -3.88 -0.20
N VAL A 134 28.76 -4.26 -0.32
CA VAL A 134 27.64 -3.34 -0.59
C VAL A 134 27.41 -2.39 0.59
N LEU A 135 27.50 -2.89 1.84
CA LEU A 135 27.39 -2.07 3.06
C LEU A 135 28.53 -1.07 3.24
N ALA A 136 29.76 -1.47 2.87
CA ALA A 136 30.94 -0.62 2.96
C ALA A 136 30.99 0.48 1.88
N GLY A 137 29.97 0.56 1.01
CA GLY A 137 29.93 1.54 -0.08
C GLY A 137 31.03 1.35 -1.12
N ASN A 138 31.68 0.18 -1.15
CA ASN A 138 32.83 -0.07 -2.01
C ASN A 138 32.33 -0.44 -3.42
N THR A 139 31.82 0.56 -4.12
CA THR A 139 31.10 0.42 -5.40
C THR A 139 32.02 -0.01 -6.54
N ASP A 140 33.32 0.26 -6.45
CA ASP A 140 34.27 0.05 -7.54
C ASP A 140 34.63 -1.43 -7.75
N ALA A 141 34.67 -2.22 -6.68
CA ALA A 141 34.88 -3.68 -6.77
C ALA A 141 33.63 -4.44 -7.28
N LEU A 142 32.45 -3.79 -7.24
CA LEU A 142 31.15 -4.32 -7.65
C LEU A 142 30.71 -3.80 -9.03
N SER A 143 31.23 -2.64 -9.45
CA SER A 143 30.87 -1.93 -10.68
C SER A 143 31.30 -2.66 -11.96
N SER A 144 32.32 -3.52 -11.89
CA SER A 144 32.78 -4.29 -13.05
C SER A 144 31.73 -5.24 -13.64
N ALA A 145 30.67 -5.56 -12.87
CA ALA A 145 29.57 -6.43 -13.31
C ALA A 145 28.22 -5.71 -13.49
N VAL A 146 28.03 -4.46 -13.02
CA VAL A 146 26.72 -3.80 -13.01
C VAL A 146 26.77 -2.34 -13.49
N PRO A 147 26.35 -2.08 -14.76
CA PRO A 147 26.19 -0.81 -15.48
C PRO A 147 26.01 0.54 -14.81
N ARG A 148 25.38 0.60 -13.64
CA ARG A 148 24.69 1.80 -13.17
C ARG A 148 24.72 1.86 -11.65
N GLY A 149 25.19 2.99 -11.13
CA GLY A 149 25.45 3.26 -9.72
C GLY A 149 24.37 2.75 -8.77
N LEU A 150 24.81 2.29 -7.60
CA LEU A 150 24.02 1.69 -6.54
C LEU A 150 23.11 2.74 -5.87
N MET A 151 22.12 3.28 -6.59
CA MET A 151 21.21 4.32 -6.09
C MET A 151 20.26 3.80 -4.99
N ASN A 152 20.22 2.48 -4.76
CA ASN A 152 19.39 1.86 -3.73
C ASN A 152 20.09 0.65 -3.10
N VAL A 153 20.80 0.90 -2.00
CA VAL A 153 21.51 -0.12 -1.20
C VAL A 153 20.58 -1.27 -0.81
N VAL A 154 19.32 -1.00 -0.45
CA VAL A 154 18.36 -2.03 -0.02
C VAL A 154 18.07 -3.03 -1.16
N LEU A 155 17.88 -2.56 -2.39
CA LEU A 155 17.66 -3.46 -3.52
C LEU A 155 18.89 -4.34 -3.81
N GLN A 156 20.08 -3.82 -3.56
CA GLN A 156 21.33 -4.52 -3.83
C GLN A 156 21.62 -5.55 -2.76
N LEU A 157 21.33 -5.25 -1.49
CA LEU A 157 21.34 -6.24 -0.41
C LEU A 157 20.32 -7.36 -0.70
N ARG A 158 19.13 -7.05 -1.23
CA ARG A 158 18.16 -8.08 -1.64
C ARG A 158 18.71 -8.99 -2.74
N LYS A 159 19.44 -8.45 -3.73
CA LYS A 159 20.10 -9.24 -4.78
C LYS A 159 21.25 -10.10 -4.26
N VAL A 160 21.87 -9.74 -3.14
CA VAL A 160 22.89 -10.58 -2.51
C VAL A 160 22.25 -11.72 -1.72
N CYS A 161 21.07 -11.49 -1.12
CA CYS A 161 20.34 -12.49 -0.36
C CYS A 161 19.63 -13.54 -1.24
N ASN A 162 19.10 -13.12 -2.39
CA ASN A 162 18.38 -13.97 -3.35
C ASN A 162 19.31 -14.53 -4.42
#